data_AF-A0A2S6Z844-F1
#
_entry.id   AF-A0A2S6Z844-F1
#
_cell.length_a   1.000
_cell.length_b   1.000
_cell.length_c   1.000
_cell.angle_alpha   90.00
_cell.angle_beta   90.00
_cell.angle_gamma   90.00
#
_symmetry.space_group_name_H-M   'P 1'
#
loop_
_entity.id
_entity.type
_entity.pdbx_description
1 polymer ?
#
loop_
_entity_poly.entity_id
_entity_poly.type
_entity_poly.pdbx_seq_one_letter_code
_entity_poly.pdbx_strand_id
1 'polypeptide(L)'
;MTEPLRPPLSRLWSPDQDGGMSLHLSASVEGREHAVLTVLADSRDESLWVAVQVSGTQVQIPLAVLRQLLEVAAEEVHSADWFARQDAADSEL
;
A
#
# COMPACT_ATOMS: atom_id res chain seq x y z
N MET A 1 -1.76 -17.36 -14.40
CA MET A 1 -1.86 -16.29 -13.39
C MET A 1 -3.08 -16.59 -12.54
N THR A 2 -2.96 -16.58 -11.22
CA THR A 2 -4.09 -16.73 -10.30
C THR A 2 -4.85 -15.41 -10.18
N GLU A 3 -6.16 -15.48 -10.00
CA GLU A 3 -6.99 -14.29 -9.76
C GLU A 3 -6.55 -13.60 -8.45
N PRO A 4 -6.42 -12.25 -8.43
CA PRO A 4 -5.99 -11.54 -7.24
C PRO A 4 -7.05 -11.61 -6.13
N LEU A 5 -6.64 -12.01 -4.94
CA LEU A 5 -7.49 -12.02 -3.74
C LEU A 5 -7.72 -10.58 -3.24
N ARG A 6 -8.93 -10.27 -2.78
CA ARG A 6 -9.31 -8.99 -2.16
C ARG A 6 -9.85 -9.22 -0.73
N PRO A 7 -8.97 -9.55 0.23
CA PRO A 7 -9.39 -9.91 1.58
C PRO A 7 -9.88 -8.68 2.38
N PRO A 8 -10.67 -8.88 3.45
CA PRO A 8 -10.91 -7.85 4.45
C PRO A 8 -9.61 -7.38 5.09
N LEU A 9 -9.52 -6.07 5.36
CA LEU A 9 -8.36 -5.44 5.98
C LEU A 9 -8.68 -4.93 7.39
N SER A 10 -7.71 -5.06 8.29
CA SER A 10 -7.78 -4.59 9.67
C SER A 10 -6.61 -3.67 9.98
N ARG A 11 -6.82 -2.73 10.92
CA ARG A 11 -5.80 -1.79 11.38
C ARG A 11 -5.60 -1.94 12.88
N LEU A 12 -4.34 -1.97 13.32
CA LEU A 12 -3.98 -2.11 14.72
C LEU A 12 -2.85 -1.15 15.08
N TRP A 13 -3.02 -0.40 16.16
CA TRP A 13 -1.93 0.34 16.79
C TRP A 13 -1.18 -0.60 17.73
N SER A 14 0.15 -0.60 17.69
CA SER A 14 0.96 -1.37 18.62
C SER A 14 2.13 -0.53 19.15
N PRO A 15 2.52 -0.72 20.41
CA PRO A 15 3.73 -0.11 20.94
C PRO A 15 4.96 -0.71 20.24
N ASP A 16 5.93 0.13 19.90
CA ASP A 16 7.24 -0.34 19.49
C ASP A 16 8.16 -0.62 20.71
N GLN A 17 9.38 -1.07 20.44
CA GLN A 17 10.34 -1.48 21.46
C GLN A 17 10.93 -0.29 22.25
N ASP A 18 10.85 0.91 21.68
CA ASP A 18 11.45 2.13 22.22
C ASP A 18 10.40 3.03 22.91
N GLY A 19 9.16 2.55 23.01
CA GLY A 19 8.04 3.25 23.66
C GLY A 19 7.25 4.17 22.72
N GLY A 20 7.55 4.15 21.43
CA GLY A 20 6.75 4.78 20.39
C GLY A 20 5.56 3.91 19.97
N MET A 21 4.85 4.37 18.92
CA MET A 21 3.67 3.70 18.40
C MET A 21 3.83 3.44 16.90
N SER A 22 3.44 2.25 16.49
CA SER A 22 3.36 1.85 15.09
C SER A 22 1.92 1.50 14.69
N LEU A 23 1.61 1.67 13.41
CA LEU A 23 0.30 1.34 12.83
C LEU A 23 0.45 0.19 11.84
N HIS A 24 -0.20 -0.92 12.13
CA HIS A 24 -0.19 -2.10 11.28
C HIS A 24 -1.44 -2.16 10.41
N LEU A 25 -1.25 -2.61 9.17
CA LEU A 25 -2.31 -3.09 8.29
C LEU A 25 -2.16 -4.60 8.14
N SER A 26 -3.24 -5.32 8.40
CA SER A 26 -3.30 -6.76 8.23
C SER A 26 -4.47 -7.16 7.33
N ALA A 27 -4.40 -8.36 6.77
CA ALA A 27 -5.40 -8.95 5.90
C ALA A 27 -5.81 -10.33 6.41
N SER A 28 -7.11 -10.62 6.38
CA SER A 28 -7.63 -11.95 6.71
C SER A 28 -7.63 -12.84 5.48
N VAL A 29 -6.73 -13.82 5.43
CA VAL A 29 -6.59 -14.78 4.33
C VAL A 29 -6.71 -16.19 4.89
N GLU A 30 -7.68 -16.95 4.38
CA GLU A 30 -7.98 -18.33 4.82
C GLU A 30 -8.20 -18.43 6.34
N GLY A 31 -8.87 -17.43 6.93
CA GLY A 31 -9.18 -17.37 8.36
C GLY A 31 -7.98 -17.05 9.26
N ARG A 32 -6.83 -16.67 8.68
CA ARG A 32 -5.63 -16.24 9.40
C ARG A 32 -5.34 -14.77 9.11
N GLU A 33 -4.88 -14.04 10.12
CA GLU A 33 -4.40 -12.67 9.94
C GLU A 33 -2.96 -12.68 9.44
N HIS A 34 -2.71 -11.92 8.38
CA HIS A 34 -1.37 -11.75 7.79
C HIS A 34 -1.00 -10.27 7.80
N ALA A 35 0.21 -9.94 8.23
CA ALA A 35 0.72 -8.58 8.15
C ALA A 35 0.94 -8.17 6.69
N VAL A 36 0.40 -7.02 6.29
CA VAL A 36 0.57 -6.44 4.95
C VAL A 36 1.66 -5.38 4.98
N LEU A 37 1.51 -4.39 5.87
CA LEU A 37 2.49 -3.33 6.07
C LEU A 37 2.44 -2.79 7.50
N THR A 38 3.50 -2.07 7.88
CA THR A 38 3.59 -1.32 9.14
C THR A 38 4.02 0.11 8.84
N VAL A 39 3.38 1.09 9.45
CA VAL A 39 3.83 2.48 9.47
C VAL A 39 4.51 2.76 10.81
N LEU A 40 5.71 3.33 10.76
CA LEU A 40 6.53 3.65 11.94
C LEU A 40 7.22 5.01 11.77
N ALA A 41 7.68 5.59 12.87
CA ALA A 41 8.52 6.79 12.89
C ALA A 41 10.00 6.40 13.02
N ASP A 42 10.90 7.13 12.36
CA ASP A 42 12.34 7.05 12.61
C ASP A 42 12.67 7.82 13.90
N SER A 43 13.34 7.16 14.85
CA SER A 43 13.65 7.73 16.17
C SER A 43 14.63 8.92 16.13
N ARG A 44 15.27 9.19 14.99
CA ARG A 44 16.25 10.28 14.85
C ARG A 44 15.60 11.60 14.47
N ASP A 45 14.57 11.56 13.64
CA ASP A 45 13.98 12.77 13.02
C ASP A 45 12.45 12.76 12.92
N GLU A 46 11.78 11.74 13.47
CA GLU A 46 10.33 11.54 13.45
C GLU A 46 9.74 11.41 12.03
N SER A 47 10.57 11.16 11.02
CA SER A 47 10.08 10.88 9.67
C SER A 47 9.29 9.58 9.63
N LEU A 48 8.17 9.56 8.89
CA LEU A 48 7.31 8.38 8.79
C LEU A 48 7.69 7.47 7.64
N TRP A 49 7.76 6.18 7.93
CA TRP A 49 8.15 5.13 6.99
C TRP A 49 7.10 4.02 6.94
N VAL A 50 6.92 3.45 5.75
CA VAL A 50 6.08 2.27 5.51
C VAL A 50 7.01 1.08 5.29
N ALA A 51 7.01 0.16 6.25
CA ALA A 51 7.72 -1.11 6.17
C ALA A 51 6.85 -2.19 5.52
N VAL A 52 7.41 -2.86 4.52
CA VAL A 52 6.80 -4.00 3.81
C VAL A 52 7.80 -5.16 3.74
N GLN A 53 7.30 -6.40 3.65
CA GLN A 53 8.15 -7.58 3.47
C GLN A 53 8.24 -7.94 1.98
N VAL A 54 9.45 -7.99 1.45
CA VAL A 54 9.73 -8.37 0.05
C VAL A 54 10.80 -9.45 0.05
N SER A 55 10.45 -10.66 -0.38
CA SER A 55 11.37 -11.82 -0.45
C SER A 55 12.13 -12.07 0.87
N GLY A 56 11.45 -11.97 2.02
CA GLY A 56 12.03 -12.16 3.35
C GLY A 56 12.89 -11.00 3.86
N THR A 57 12.98 -9.90 3.10
CA THR A 57 13.67 -8.67 3.50
C THR A 57 12.64 -7.59 3.82
N GLN A 58 12.82 -6.90 4.94
CA GLN A 58 12.03 -5.72 5.23
C GLN A 58 12.55 -4.53 4.42
N VAL A 59 11.68 -3.91 3.63
CA VAL A 59 11.94 -2.69 2.88
C VAL A 59 11.14 -1.55 3.48
N GLN A 60 11.75 -0.38 3.62
CA GLN A 60 11.08 0.82 4.10
C GLN A 60 10.96 1.86 2.98
N ILE A 61 9.76 2.42 2.85
CA ILE A 61 9.42 3.46 1.87
C ILE A 61 9.01 4.70 2.65
N PRO A 62 9.54 5.91 2.35
CA PRO A 62 9.06 7.12 2.98
C PRO A 62 7.56 7.30 2.75
N LEU A 63 6.78 7.58 3.81
CA LEU A 63 5.33 7.69 3.71
C LEU A 63 4.90 8.78 2.72
N ALA A 64 5.65 9.89 2.67
CA ALA A 64 5.40 10.98 1.73
C ALA A 64 5.52 10.53 0.27
N VAL A 65 6.52 9.69 -0.05
CA VAL A 65 6.72 9.15 -1.40
C VAL A 65 5.58 8.20 -1.77
N LEU A 66 5.18 7.31 -0.86
CA LEU A 66 4.06 6.40 -1.11
C LEU A 66 2.75 7.16 -1.32
N ARG A 67 2.50 8.21 -0.54
CA ARG A 67 1.31 9.05 -0.70
C ARG A 67 1.26 9.70 -2.08
N GLN A 68 2.36 10.33 -2.50
CA GLN A 68 2.44 10.97 -3.81
C GLN A 68 2.21 9.96 -4.95
N LEU A 69 2.77 8.76 -4.82
CA LEU A 69 2.55 7.68 -5.79
C LEU A 69 1.07 7.30 -5.89
N LEU A 70 0.37 7.17 -4.76
CA LEU A 70 -1.05 6.81 -4.74
C LEU A 70 -1.94 7.91 -5.32
N GLU A 71 -1.59 9.17 -5.12
CA GLU A 71 -2.29 10.31 -5.73
C GLU A 71 -2.17 10.27 -7.26
N VAL A 72 -0.95 10.13 -7.79
CA VAL A 72 -0.72 9.98 -9.24
C VAL A 72 -1.44 8.74 -9.78
N ALA A 73 -1.36 7.62 -9.06
CA ALA A 73 -2.00 6.39 -9.49
C ALA A 73 -3.53 6.51 -9.59
N ALA A 74 -4.16 7.24 -8.67
CA ALA A 74 -5.61 7.46 -8.71
C ALA A 74 -6.07 8.24 -9.95
N GLU A 75 -5.20 9.07 -10.52
CA GLU A 75 -5.48 9.89 -11.70
C GLU A 75 -5.09 9.20 -13.01
N GLU A 76 -3.94 8.50 -13.02
CA GLU A 76 -3.30 8.04 -14.25
C GLU A 76 -3.37 6.52 -14.48
N VAL A 77 -3.60 5.71 -13.44
CA VAL A 77 -3.62 4.25 -13.58
C VAL A 77 -5.02 3.78 -13.98
N HIS A 78 -5.14 3.39 -15.25
CA HIS A 78 -6.37 2.88 -15.83
C HIS A 78 -6.19 1.47 -16.42
N SER A 79 -7.30 0.74 -16.58
CA SER A 79 -7.27 -0.56 -17.27
C SER A 79 -7.11 -0.39 -18.78
N ALA A 80 -6.64 -1.43 -19.46
CA ALA A 80 -6.56 -1.44 -20.93
C ALA A 80 -7.91 -1.12 -21.58
N ASP A 81 -9.01 -1.66 -21.04
CA ASP A 81 -10.37 -1.39 -21.52
C ASP A 81 -10.79 0.08 -21.35
N TRP A 82 -10.23 0.79 -20.37
CA TRP A 82 -10.48 2.22 -20.24
C TRP A 82 -9.78 2.99 -21.36
N PHE A 83 -8.51 2.69 -21.66
CA PHE A 83 -7.78 3.34 -22.75
C PHE A 83 -8.42 3.06 -24.12
N ALA A 84 -8.81 1.81 -24.38
CA ALA A 84 -9.50 1.45 -25.64
C ALA A 84 -10.80 2.24 -25.86
N ARG A 85 -11.50 2.64 -24.78
CA ARG A 85 -12.69 3.49 -24.87
C ARG A 85 -12.35 4.96 -25.16
N GLN A 86 -11.21 5.45 -24.69
CA GLN A 86 -10.75 6.81 -25.01
C GLN A 86 -10.34 6.90 -26.49
N ASP A 87 -9.53 5.95 -26.97
CA ASP A 87 -9.06 5.93 -28.37
C ASP A 87 -10.23 5.84 -29.38
N ALA A 88 -11.26 5.07 -29.04
CA ALA A 88 -12.48 4.97 -29.85
C ALA A 88 -13.25 6.29 -29.87
N ALA A 89 -13.39 6.98 -28.73
CA ALA A 89 -14.06 8.28 -28.64
C ALA A 89 -13.30 9.38 -29.39
N ASP A 90 -11.97 9.37 -29.33
CA ASP A 90 -11.12 10.34 -30.04
C ASP A 90 -11.10 10.10 -31.56
N SER A 91 -11.34 8.86 -32.01
CA SER A 91 -11.41 8.52 -33.45
C SER A 91 -12.75 8.86 -34.11
N GLU A 92 -13.78 9.19 -33.33
CA GLU A 92 -15.11 9.59 -33.80
C GLU A 92 -15.28 11.12 -33.95
N LEU A 93 -14.22 11.90 -33.65
CA LEU A 93 -14.13 13.37 -33.79
C LEU A 93 -13.36 13.76 -35.07
#